data_AF-A0A9D6HGK3-F1
#
_entry.id   AF-A0A9D6HGK3-F1
#
_cell.length_a   1.000
_cell.length_b   1.000
_cell.length_c   1.000
_cell.angle_alpha   90.00
_cell.angle_beta   90.00
_cell.angle_gamma   90.00
#
_symmetry.space_group_name_H-M   'P 1'
#
loop_
_entity.id
_entity.type
_entity.pdbx_description
1 polymer ?
#
loop_
_entity_poly.entity_id
_entity_poly.type
_entity_poly.pdbx_seq_one_letter_code
_entity_poly.pdbx_strand_id
1 'polypeptide(L)'
;MMELACGGRDVTPWTLYPDDYGVFDRDTGCQSYFHRHDGATHEAGHFHTVRLFPDHTVHLVAISMARDGWPQALFTLNLWAIGDRYESGAALKRYARRFRIDETRGDARLVRFVNLVFQAFTPQIERLQEGKITRLAEHRLANPGVDPFNDRSLEILSRLAIDVRARPTHSMREVQA
;
A
#
# COMPACT_ATOMS: atom_id res chain seq x y z
N MET A 1 7.95 6.51 12.55
CA MET A 1 6.62 6.38 11.91
C MET A 1 5.72 5.37 12.59
N MET A 2 6.14 4.12 12.77
CA MET A 2 5.31 3.10 13.44
C MET A 2 4.90 3.49 14.86
N GLU A 3 5.82 4.06 15.65
CA GLU A 3 5.53 4.55 17.00
C GLU A 3 4.44 5.62 17.00
N LEU A 4 4.48 6.56 16.03
CA LEU A 4 3.43 7.56 15.83
C LEU A 4 2.11 6.91 15.45
N ALA A 5 2.12 5.87 14.59
CA ALA A 5 0.91 5.14 14.23
C ALA A 5 0.28 4.46 15.46
N CYS A 6 1.09 3.80 16.28
CA CYS A 6 0.61 3.06 17.45
C CYS A 6 0.25 3.98 18.63
N GLY A 7 0.62 5.26 18.57
CA GLY A 7 0.37 6.22 19.65
C GLY A 7 1.12 5.89 20.94
N GLY A 8 2.29 5.23 20.83
CA GLY A 8 3.05 4.75 21.99
C GLY A 8 2.42 3.59 22.78
N ARG A 9 1.34 2.98 22.27
CA ARG A 9 0.69 1.80 22.87
C ARG A 9 1.46 0.51 22.58
N ASP A 10 1.25 -0.49 23.44
CA ASP A 10 1.63 -1.86 23.13
C ASP A 10 0.92 -2.31 21.84
N VAL A 11 1.69 -2.89 20.93
CA VAL A 11 1.19 -3.23 19.60
C VAL A 11 0.71 -4.67 19.59
N THR A 12 -0.59 -4.84 19.40
CA THR A 12 -1.23 -6.15 19.27
C THR A 12 -1.29 -6.56 17.80
N PRO A 13 -0.94 -7.81 17.45
CA PRO A 13 -1.08 -8.30 16.09
C PRO A 13 -2.50 -8.12 15.55
N TRP A 14 -2.62 -7.82 14.26
CA TRP A 14 -3.88 -7.63 13.53
C TRP A 14 -4.74 -6.44 13.98
N THR A 15 -4.34 -5.72 15.03
CA THR A 15 -5.00 -4.49 15.46
C THR A 15 -4.63 -3.35 14.52
N LEU A 16 -5.62 -2.53 14.17
CA LEU A 16 -5.45 -1.42 13.25
C LEU A 16 -5.08 -0.16 14.03
N TYR A 17 -4.15 0.63 13.50
CA TYR A 17 -3.68 1.83 14.16
C TYR A 17 -3.64 3.03 13.21
N PRO A 18 -3.88 4.26 13.70
CA PRO A 18 -4.34 4.60 15.07
C PRO A 18 -5.79 4.17 15.36
N ASP A 19 -6.11 3.98 16.64
CA ASP A 19 -7.47 3.90 17.20
C ASP A 19 -8.41 2.82 16.62
N ASP A 20 -7.87 1.66 16.23
CA ASP A 20 -8.63 0.51 15.71
C ASP A 20 -9.31 0.72 14.34
N TYR A 21 -9.15 1.89 13.72
CA TYR A 21 -9.70 2.18 12.38
C TYR A 21 -8.75 3.00 11.48
N GLY A 22 -7.59 3.41 11.97
CA GLY A 22 -6.64 4.23 11.21
C GLY A 22 -7.02 5.71 11.09
N VAL A 23 -6.44 6.37 10.10
CA VAL A 23 -6.78 7.75 9.73
C VAL A 23 -7.68 7.74 8.51
N PHE A 24 -8.87 8.31 8.62
CA PHE A 24 -9.83 8.43 7.54
C PHE A 24 -10.12 9.90 7.21
N ASP A 25 -10.06 10.23 5.92
CA ASP A 25 -10.50 11.52 5.39
C ASP A 25 -11.77 11.33 4.56
N ARG A 26 -12.89 11.76 5.13
CA ARG A 26 -14.21 11.65 4.49
C ARG A 26 -14.33 12.49 3.21
N ASP A 27 -13.58 13.59 3.10
CA ASP A 27 -13.72 14.53 1.99
C ASP A 27 -13.05 13.98 0.72
N THR A 28 -11.97 13.21 0.90
CA THR A 28 -11.26 12.52 -0.21
C THR A 28 -11.66 11.05 -0.36
N GLY A 29 -12.32 10.49 0.65
CA GLY A 29 -12.61 9.05 0.76
C GLY A 29 -11.36 8.21 0.99
N CYS A 30 -10.22 8.79 1.36
CA CYS A 30 -8.97 8.07 1.55
C CYS A 30 -8.79 7.66 3.02
N GLN A 31 -8.29 6.45 3.24
CA GLN A 31 -7.96 5.95 4.57
C GLN A 31 -6.59 5.29 4.55
N SER A 32 -5.88 5.41 5.66
CA SER A 32 -4.67 4.63 5.93
C SER A 32 -4.68 4.10 7.35
N TYR A 33 -4.30 2.83 7.51
CA TYR A 33 -4.17 2.19 8.81
C TYR A 33 -2.93 1.31 8.82
N PHE A 34 -2.29 1.21 9.98
CA PHE A 34 -1.12 0.37 10.22
C PHE A 34 -1.51 -0.88 11.00
N HIS A 35 -0.90 -2.02 10.70
CA HIS A 35 -0.96 -3.19 11.57
C HIS A 35 0.35 -3.98 11.54
N ARG A 36 0.45 -4.95 12.45
CA ARG A 36 1.56 -5.90 12.51
C ARG A 36 1.00 -7.31 12.48
N HIS A 37 1.71 -8.20 11.80
CA HIS A 37 1.42 -9.63 11.84
C HIS A 37 2.15 -10.25 13.02
N ASP A 38 1.56 -11.31 13.58
CA ASP A 38 2.18 -12.05 14.67
C ASP A 38 3.41 -12.81 14.16
N GLY A 39 4.50 -12.81 14.92
CA GLY A 39 5.74 -13.50 14.59
C GLY A 39 6.47 -13.06 13.30
N ALA A 40 6.04 -11.98 12.63
CA ALA A 40 6.63 -11.56 11.36
C ALA A 40 8.11 -11.13 11.51
N THR A 41 8.98 -11.77 10.74
CA THR A 41 10.42 -11.46 10.69
C THR A 41 10.79 -10.56 9.51
N HIS A 42 10.03 -10.63 8.42
CA HIS A 42 10.31 -9.97 7.15
C HIS A 42 9.93 -8.48 7.12
N GLU A 43 9.18 -8.02 8.11
CA GLU A 43 8.82 -6.61 8.28
C GLU A 43 8.56 -6.30 9.76
N ALA A 44 8.49 -5.01 10.07
CA ALA A 44 8.07 -4.53 11.37
C ALA A 44 6.56 -4.27 11.44
N GLY A 45 5.88 -4.28 10.29
CA GLY A 45 4.46 -4.04 10.06
C GLY A 45 4.28 -3.26 8.76
N HIS A 46 3.04 -3.00 8.37
CA HIS A 46 2.77 -2.23 7.16
C HIS A 46 1.53 -1.35 7.30
N PHE A 47 1.54 -0.26 6.53
CA PHE A 47 0.35 0.55 6.32
C PHE A 47 -0.45 -0.02 5.16
N HIS A 48 -1.75 -0.16 5.32
CA HIS A 48 -2.67 -0.20 4.19
C HIS A 48 -3.07 1.21 3.80
N THR A 49 -3.34 1.39 2.52
CA THR A 49 -3.98 2.57 1.98
C THR A 49 -5.14 2.15 1.10
N VAL A 50 -6.31 2.71 1.40
CA VAL A 50 -7.55 2.34 0.73
C VAL A 50 -8.33 3.59 0.33
N ARG A 51 -9.18 3.43 -0.68
CA ARG A 51 -10.24 4.37 -1.00
C ARG A 51 -11.58 3.74 -0.60
N LEU A 52 -12.33 4.45 0.22
CA LEU A 52 -13.67 4.08 0.65
C LEU A 52 -14.70 4.72 -0.29
N PHE A 53 -15.65 3.90 -0.71
CA PHE A 53 -16.87 4.28 -1.40
C PHE A 53 -18.07 3.93 -0.51
N PRO A 54 -19.27 4.47 -0.79
CA PRO A 54 -20.46 4.18 0.02
C PRO A 54 -20.78 2.69 0.17
N ASP A 55 -20.47 1.88 -0.85
CA ASP A 55 -20.83 0.46 -0.92
C ASP A 55 -19.63 -0.50 -0.98
N HIS A 56 -18.39 0.00 -1.05
CA HIS A 56 -17.21 -0.86 -1.14
C HIS A 56 -15.90 -0.14 -0.80
N THR A 57 -14.86 -0.94 -0.57
CA THR A 57 -13.48 -0.49 -0.34
C THR A 57 -12.62 -0.90 -1.53
N VAL A 58 -11.61 -0.09 -1.86
CA VAL A 58 -10.59 -0.40 -2.88
C VAL A 58 -9.21 -0.23 -2.28
N HIS A 59 -8.43 -1.30 -2.21
CA HIS A 59 -7.06 -1.25 -1.74
C HIS A 59 -6.13 -0.70 -2.81
N LEU A 60 -5.34 0.32 -2.46
CA LEU A 60 -4.38 0.93 -3.36
C LEU A 60 -3.02 0.25 -3.22
N VAL A 61 -2.30 0.48 -2.14
CA VAL A 61 -0.99 -0.12 -1.91
C VAL A 61 -0.73 -0.27 -0.43
N ALA A 62 0.00 -1.31 -0.07
CA ALA A 62 0.55 -1.48 1.27
C ALA A 62 1.99 -0.96 1.31
N ILE A 63 2.37 -0.32 2.40
CA ILE A 63 3.69 0.26 2.66
C ILE A 63 4.35 -0.56 3.77
N SER A 64 5.25 -1.47 3.41
CA SER A 64 6.00 -2.30 4.36
C SER A 64 7.08 -1.47 5.05
N MET A 65 7.13 -1.56 6.38
CA MET A 65 8.08 -0.87 7.22
C MET A 65 9.16 -1.83 7.70
N ALA A 66 10.42 -1.44 7.59
CA ALA A 66 11.53 -2.18 8.18
C ALA A 66 11.66 -1.86 9.67
N ARG A 67 12.44 -2.67 10.40
CA ARG A 67 12.66 -2.51 11.85
C ARG A 67 13.40 -1.22 12.22
N ASP A 68 14.15 -0.65 11.29
CA ASP A 68 14.81 0.64 11.45
C ASP A 68 13.87 1.85 11.23
N GLY A 69 12.58 1.58 10.97
CA GLY A 69 11.54 2.60 10.85
C GLY A 69 11.38 3.19 9.45
N TRP A 70 12.18 2.75 8.47
CA TRP A 70 12.07 3.20 7.08
C TRP A 70 11.14 2.30 6.24
N PRO A 71 10.43 2.85 5.24
CA PRO A 71 9.69 2.03 4.30
C PRO A 71 10.66 1.23 3.43
N GLN A 72 10.42 -0.08 3.30
CA GLN A 72 11.29 -1.01 2.57
C GLN A 72 10.65 -1.61 1.32
N ALA A 73 9.32 -1.63 1.23
CA ALA A 73 8.62 -2.15 0.07
C ALA A 73 7.21 -1.57 -0.07
N LEU A 74 6.73 -1.57 -1.31
CA LEU A 74 5.35 -1.31 -1.69
C LEU A 74 4.78 -2.59 -2.31
N PHE A 75 3.54 -2.92 -1.99
CA PHE A 75 2.91 -4.13 -2.54
C PHE A 75 1.39 -4.02 -2.65
N THR A 76 0.81 -4.82 -3.54
CA THR A 76 -0.63 -4.95 -3.71
C THR A 76 -1.08 -6.34 -3.26
N LEU A 77 -2.32 -6.41 -2.82
CA LEU A 77 -2.91 -7.60 -2.24
C LEU A 77 -4.11 -8.07 -3.05
N ASN A 78 -4.42 -9.34 -2.86
CA ASN A 78 -5.60 -9.98 -3.38
C ASN A 78 -6.85 -9.61 -2.56
N LEU A 79 -8.01 -9.69 -3.19
CA LEU A 79 -9.27 -9.21 -2.64
C LEU A 79 -9.61 -9.88 -1.32
N TRP A 80 -9.44 -11.19 -1.24
CA TRP A 80 -9.71 -11.94 -0.02
C TRP A 80 -8.87 -11.49 1.17
N ALA A 81 -7.68 -10.92 0.94
CA ALA A 81 -6.75 -10.53 2.01
C ALA A 81 -7.21 -9.26 2.72
N ILE A 82 -7.95 -8.39 2.02
CA ILE A 82 -8.43 -7.10 2.55
C ILE A 82 -9.96 -7.05 2.65
N GLY A 83 -10.68 -7.90 1.92
CA GLY A 83 -12.11 -7.76 1.69
C GLY A 83 -12.45 -6.57 0.78
N ASP A 84 -11.54 -6.14 -0.09
CA ASP A 84 -11.77 -5.04 -1.02
C ASP A 84 -12.42 -5.51 -2.33
N ARG A 85 -12.82 -4.56 -3.19
CA ARG A 85 -13.46 -4.83 -4.47
C ARG A 85 -12.50 -4.61 -5.63
N TYR A 86 -12.63 -5.46 -6.65
CA TYR A 86 -11.92 -5.28 -7.91
C TYR A 86 -12.31 -3.98 -8.60
N GLU A 87 -11.30 -3.30 -9.14
CA GLU A 87 -11.46 -2.11 -9.96
C GLU A 87 -10.57 -2.19 -11.19
N SER A 88 -10.96 -1.48 -12.25
CA SER A 88 -10.16 -1.43 -13.48
C SER A 88 -8.79 -0.80 -13.22
N GLY A 89 -7.77 -1.19 -14.00
CA GLY A 89 -6.44 -0.59 -13.89
C GLY A 89 -6.43 0.92 -14.10
N ALA A 90 -7.30 1.44 -14.97
CA ALA A 90 -7.48 2.88 -15.17
C ALA A 90 -8.03 3.57 -13.91
N ALA A 91 -9.01 2.95 -13.24
CA ALA A 91 -9.57 3.45 -11.99
C ALA A 91 -8.52 3.41 -10.86
N LEU A 92 -7.82 2.29 -10.69
CA LEU A 92 -6.77 2.12 -9.67
C LEU A 92 -5.65 3.15 -9.83
N LYS A 93 -5.15 3.36 -11.05
CA LYS A 93 -4.15 4.40 -11.35
C LYS A 93 -4.66 5.81 -11.03
N ARG A 94 -5.90 6.12 -11.41
CA ARG A 94 -6.55 7.40 -11.08
C ARG A 94 -6.67 7.61 -9.57
N TYR A 95 -7.06 6.57 -8.82
CA TYR A 95 -7.18 6.64 -7.37
C TYR A 95 -5.81 6.84 -6.72
N ALA A 96 -4.78 6.12 -7.16
CA ALA A 96 -3.42 6.27 -6.68
C ALA A 96 -2.88 7.69 -6.89
N ARG A 97 -3.06 8.28 -8.09
CA ARG A 97 -2.64 9.67 -8.37
C ARG A 97 -3.33 10.72 -7.50
N ARG A 98 -4.55 10.43 -7.03
CA ARG A 98 -5.37 11.36 -6.26
C ARG A 98 -5.36 11.08 -4.77
N PHE A 99 -4.61 10.07 -4.32
CA PHE A 99 -4.56 9.73 -2.91
C PHE A 99 -3.98 10.91 -2.11
N ARG A 100 -4.76 11.37 -1.15
CA ARG A 100 -4.39 12.43 -0.20
C ARG A 100 -5.30 12.31 1.00
N ILE A 101 -4.70 12.35 2.19
CA ILE A 101 -5.41 12.55 3.45
C ILE A 101 -5.03 13.94 3.96
N ASP A 102 -6.01 14.75 4.36
CA ASP A 102 -5.74 16.02 5.03
C ASP A 102 -4.95 15.79 6.34
N GLU A 103 -3.85 16.52 6.53
CA GLU A 103 -2.93 16.34 7.67
C GLU A 103 -3.57 16.69 9.02
N THR A 104 -4.74 17.35 9.03
CA THR A 104 -5.53 17.61 10.23
C THR A 104 -6.39 16.43 10.68
N ARG A 105 -6.49 15.35 9.87
CA ARG A 105 -7.31 14.16 10.17
C ARG A 105 -6.65 13.20 11.17
N GLY A 106 -5.37 13.37 11.49
CA GLY A 106 -4.60 12.53 12.42
C GLY A 106 -3.30 13.20 12.86
N ASP A 107 -2.32 12.43 13.36
CA ASP A 107 -0.98 12.99 13.59
C ASP A 107 -0.40 13.47 12.24
N ALA A 108 -0.14 14.77 12.15
CA ALA A 108 0.26 15.42 10.91
C ALA A 108 1.53 14.82 10.29
N ARG A 109 2.48 14.34 11.10
CA ARG A 109 3.71 13.71 10.59
C ARG A 109 3.41 12.35 9.99
N LEU A 110 2.52 11.58 10.63
CA LEU A 110 2.05 10.29 10.13
C LEU A 110 1.35 10.43 8.78
N VAL A 111 0.37 11.32 8.71
CA VAL A 111 -0.39 11.57 7.49
C VAL A 111 0.52 12.12 6.38
N ARG A 112 1.39 13.06 6.71
CA ARG A 112 2.38 13.61 5.76
C ARG A 112 3.29 12.53 5.19
N PHE A 113 3.78 11.61 6.02
CA PHE A 113 4.60 10.49 5.56
C PHE A 113 3.88 9.65 4.50
N VAL A 114 2.65 9.22 4.75
CA VAL A 114 1.88 8.40 3.80
C VAL A 114 1.63 9.18 2.50
N ASN A 115 1.25 10.45 2.62
CA ASN A 115 1.06 11.32 1.46
C ASN A 115 2.35 11.48 0.63
N LEU A 116 3.51 11.64 1.28
CA LEU A 116 4.80 11.77 0.60
C LEU A 116 5.22 10.47 -0.08
N VAL A 117 4.91 9.30 0.48
CA VAL A 117 5.14 8.01 -0.21
C VAL A 117 4.35 7.97 -1.52
N PHE A 118 3.08 8.38 -1.50
CA PHE A 118 2.28 8.45 -2.73
C PHE A 118 2.87 9.44 -3.74
N GLN A 119 3.28 10.63 -3.30
CA GLN A 119 3.88 11.63 -4.19
C GLN A 119 5.22 11.15 -4.79
N ALA A 120 6.11 10.58 -3.98
CA ALA A 120 7.44 10.15 -4.41
C ALA A 120 7.40 8.91 -5.30
N PHE A 121 6.45 8.00 -5.06
CA PHE A 121 6.39 6.70 -5.71
C PHE A 121 5.16 6.53 -6.62
N THR A 122 4.53 7.62 -7.08
CA THR A 122 3.34 7.52 -7.96
C THR A 122 3.58 6.60 -9.17
N PRO A 123 4.65 6.74 -9.98
CA PRO A 123 4.88 5.86 -11.12
C PRO A 123 5.08 4.39 -10.73
N GLN A 124 5.68 4.13 -9.57
CA GLN A 124 5.92 2.80 -9.02
C GLN A 124 4.61 2.17 -8.56
N ILE A 125 3.76 2.93 -7.87
CA ILE A 125 2.44 2.47 -7.41
C ILE A 125 1.57 2.13 -8.63
N GLU A 126 1.59 2.92 -9.70
CA GLU A 126 0.87 2.59 -10.92
C GLU A 126 1.36 1.29 -11.56
N ARG A 127 2.67 1.08 -11.64
CA ARG A 127 3.26 -0.18 -12.13
C ARG A 127 2.88 -1.37 -11.26
N LEU A 128 2.76 -1.19 -9.94
CA LEU A 128 2.25 -2.24 -9.06
C LEU A 128 0.79 -2.58 -9.36
N GLN A 129 -0.06 -1.59 -9.65
CA GLN A 129 -1.44 -1.86 -10.05
C GLN A 129 -1.55 -2.58 -11.39
N GLU A 130 -0.66 -2.26 -12.33
CA GLU A 130 -0.55 -3.00 -13.60
C GLU A 130 -0.07 -4.44 -13.35
N GLY A 131 0.95 -4.61 -12.51
CA GLY A 131 1.43 -5.93 -12.08
C GLY A 131 0.35 -6.78 -11.42
N LYS A 132 -0.50 -6.18 -10.58
CA LYS A 132 -1.67 -6.83 -9.97
C LYS A 132 -2.59 -7.43 -11.04
N ILE A 133 -2.91 -6.65 -12.07
CA ILE A 133 -3.82 -7.09 -13.14
C ILE A 133 -3.18 -8.20 -13.97
N THR A 134 -1.92 -8.03 -14.36
CA THR A 134 -1.17 -9.03 -15.12
C THR A 134 -1.09 -10.35 -14.36
N ARG A 135 -0.73 -10.31 -13.06
CA ARG A 135 -0.61 -11.50 -12.22
C ARG A 135 -1.93 -12.27 -12.11
N LEU A 136 -3.05 -11.57 -11.96
CA LEU A 136 -4.38 -12.19 -11.92
C LEU A 136 -4.75 -12.85 -13.25
N ALA A 137 -4.44 -12.19 -14.38
CA ALA A 137 -4.70 -12.74 -15.71
C ALA A 137 -3.84 -13.98 -15.99
N GLU A 138 -2.54 -13.93 -15.70
CA GLU A 138 -1.62 -15.07 -15.81
C GLU A 138 -2.08 -16.25 -14.95
N HIS A 139 -2.52 -15.98 -13.71
CA HIS A 139 -3.02 -17.03 -12.83
C HIS A 139 -4.28 -17.71 -13.40
N ARG A 140 -5.22 -16.95 -13.98
CA ARG A 140 -6.42 -17.51 -14.62
C ARG A 140 -6.07 -18.42 -15.80
N LEU A 141 -5.08 -18.02 -16.60
CA LEU A 141 -4.63 -18.83 -17.74
C LEU A 141 -3.96 -20.12 -17.27
N ALA A 142 -3.13 -20.04 -16.22
CA ALA A 142 -2.42 -21.19 -15.67
C ALA A 142 -3.33 -22.14 -14.87
N ASN A 143 -4.43 -21.65 -14.29
CA ASN A 143 -5.33 -22.42 -13.43
C ASN A 143 -6.80 -22.27 -13.88
N PRO A 144 -7.19 -22.88 -15.01
CA PRO A 144 -8.56 -22.81 -15.49
C PRO A 144 -9.56 -23.32 -14.45
N GLY A 145 -10.65 -22.57 -14.22
CA GLY A 145 -11.69 -22.91 -13.26
C GLY A 145 -11.41 -22.51 -11.81
N VAL A 146 -10.22 -22.00 -11.50
CA VAL A 146 -9.91 -21.39 -10.20
C VAL A 146 -10.18 -19.89 -10.26
N ASP A 147 -10.96 -19.37 -9.31
CA ASP A 147 -11.12 -17.92 -9.17
C ASP A 147 -9.88 -17.32 -8.49
N PRO A 148 -9.05 -16.53 -9.20
CA PRO A 148 -7.84 -15.95 -8.61
C PRO A 148 -8.15 -15.05 -7.42
N PHE A 149 -9.35 -14.47 -7.33
CA PHE A 149 -9.70 -13.55 -6.25
C PHE A 149 -9.95 -14.24 -4.91
N ASN A 150 -10.10 -15.56 -4.92
CA ASN A 150 -10.33 -16.39 -3.74
C ASN A 150 -9.21 -17.40 -3.48
N ASP A 151 -8.19 -17.47 -4.35
CA ASP A 151 -7.04 -18.35 -4.17
C ASP A 151 -6.11 -17.84 -3.05
N ARG A 152 -6.06 -18.59 -1.95
CA ARG A 152 -5.26 -18.28 -0.76
C ARG A 152 -3.75 -18.39 -0.96
N SER A 153 -3.30 -19.03 -2.04
CA SER A 153 -1.88 -19.05 -2.43
C SER A 153 -1.43 -17.74 -3.10
N LEU A 154 -2.37 -16.87 -3.51
CA LEU A 154 -2.10 -15.57 -4.11
C LEU A 154 -2.48 -14.46 -3.13
N GLU A 155 -1.68 -14.24 -2.08
CA GLU A 155 -1.91 -13.10 -1.19
C GLU A 155 -1.35 -11.81 -1.79
N ILE A 156 -0.07 -11.79 -2.15
CA ILE A 156 0.62 -10.64 -2.74
C ILE A 156 0.59 -10.75 -4.26
N LEU A 157 0.04 -9.75 -4.94
CA LEU A 157 -0.14 -9.77 -6.41
C LEU A 157 0.97 -9.01 -7.15
N SER A 158 1.61 -8.03 -6.50
CA SER A 158 2.79 -7.35 -7.02
C SER A 158 3.57 -6.75 -5.86
N ARG A 159 4.90 -6.73 -5.93
CA ARG A 159 5.78 -6.15 -4.90
C ARG A 159 6.95 -5.41 -5.54
N LEU A 160 7.33 -4.30 -4.93
CA LEU A 160 8.52 -3.52 -5.28
C LEU A 160 9.28 -3.17 -4.00
N ALA A 161 10.55 -3.55 -3.92
CA ALA A 161 11.44 -3.02 -2.89
C ALA A 161 11.74 -1.54 -3.15
N ILE A 162 11.73 -0.73 -2.11
CA ILE A 162 12.07 0.68 -2.18
C ILE A 162 13.16 1.01 -1.16
N ASP A 163 14.05 1.90 -1.53
CA ASP A 163 15.02 2.50 -0.61
C ASP A 163 14.95 4.01 -0.73
N VAL A 164 14.31 4.65 0.25
CA VAL A 164 14.17 6.10 0.31
C VAL A 164 15.47 6.81 0.72
N ARG A 165 16.48 6.05 1.15
CA ARG A 165 17.80 6.58 1.56
C ARG A 165 18.80 6.50 0.41
N ALA A 166 18.51 5.71 -0.62
CA ALA A 166 19.36 5.61 -1.79
C ALA A 166 19.49 6.98 -2.47
N ARG A 167 20.73 7.44 -2.68
CA ARG A 167 20.96 8.67 -3.43
C ARG A 167 20.57 8.44 -4.90
N PRO A 168 19.94 9.42 -5.57
CA PRO A 168 19.75 9.36 -7.02
C PRO A 168 21.13 9.23 -7.67
N THR A 169 21.40 8.13 -8.35
CA THR A 169 22.58 8.01 -9.20
C THR A 169 22.31 8.79 -10.48
N HIS A 170 22.76 10.05 -10.55
CA HIS A 170 22.85 10.76 -11.82
C HIS A 170 23.93 10.09 -12.69
N SER A 171 23.53 9.11 -13.49
CA SER A 171 24.30 8.68 -14.65
C SER A 171 23.62 9.22 -15.90
N MET A 172 23.73 10.53 -16.12
CA MET A 172 23.67 11.08 -17.47
C MET A 172 25.07 10.90 -18.07
N ARG A 173 25.26 9.84 -18.86
CA ARG A 173 26.28 9.88 -19.90
C ARG A 173 25.60 10.47 -21.12
N GLU A 174 25.85 11.76 -21.33
CA GLU A 174 25.71 12.38 -22.64
C GLU A 174 26.56 11.55 -23.61
N VAL A 175 25.91 10.95 -24.61
CA VAL A 175 26.61 10.51 -25.81
C VAL A 175 26.83 11.79 -26.60
N GLN A 176 28.02 12.38 -26.46
CA GLN A 176 28.51 13.40 -27.38
C GLN A 176 28.94 12.73 -28.68
N ALA A 177 28.36 13.26 -29.78
CA ALA A 177 28.77 13.26 -31.19
C ALA A 177 29.21 11.95 -31.84
#